data_AF-A0A9C6TW05-F1
#
_entry.id   AF-A0A9C6TW05-F1
#
_cell.length_a   1.000
_cell.length_b   1.000
_cell.length_c   1.000
_cell.angle_alpha   90.00
_cell.angle_beta   90.00
_cell.angle_gamma   90.00
#
_symmetry.space_group_name_H-M   'P 1'
#
loop_
_entity.id
_entity.type
_entity.pdbx_description
1 polymer ?
#
loop_
_entity_poly.entity_id
_entity_poly.type
_entity_poly.pdbx_seq_one_letter_code
_entity_poly.pdbx_strand_id
1 'polypeptide(L)'
;MGLYSSYKIADEGTTQPQSGVAKSRNSYTHVRDIANFVHHKVQSPPILNAHSFGVLIIQYYISSLGSNNLIQNTNPKLRGAILVCSVPPSGNSGLVWRYLFTKPIAAFKVTCSLAVKAFQTSLPLCRETFFSATMEDHIVKRYQELMKESSRLSFFDLRKLNASLPVPSAPNCPVDVLVLGAKNDFIVDAEGLNETAKFYMD
;
A
#
# COMPACT_ATOMS: atom_id res chain seq x y z
N MET A 1 -16.24 -14.66 -22.19
CA MET A 1 -16.06 -13.86 -20.96
C MET A 1 -15.29 -14.74 -19.99
N GLY A 2 -14.01 -14.46 -19.73
CA GLY A 2 -13.22 -15.26 -18.80
C GLY A 2 -13.67 -15.00 -17.36
N LEU A 3 -13.93 -16.05 -16.59
CA LEU A 3 -14.16 -15.93 -15.15
C LEU A 3 -12.81 -15.77 -14.45
N TYR A 4 -12.63 -14.67 -13.72
CA TYR A 4 -11.45 -14.45 -12.87
C TYR A 4 -11.78 -14.80 -11.43
N SER A 5 -10.91 -15.58 -10.78
CA SER A 5 -10.95 -15.78 -9.33
C SER A 5 -10.31 -14.59 -8.63
N SER A 6 -10.98 -14.02 -7.62
CA SER A 6 -10.47 -12.89 -6.83
C SER A 6 -10.29 -13.29 -5.37
N TYR A 7 -9.14 -12.94 -4.79
CA TYR A 7 -8.79 -13.19 -3.41
C TYR A 7 -8.42 -11.88 -2.71
N LYS A 8 -8.77 -11.75 -1.43
CA LYS A 8 -8.35 -10.64 -0.58
C LYS A 8 -7.59 -11.19 0.62
N ILE A 9 -6.33 -10.80 0.75
CA ILE A 9 -5.50 -11.15 1.91
C ILE A 9 -5.68 -10.03 2.94
N ALA A 10 -6.21 -10.38 4.10
CA ALA A 10 -6.18 -9.49 5.26
C ALA A 10 -4.84 -9.66 5.96
N ASP A 11 -4.22 -8.54 6.33
CA ASP A 11 -3.08 -8.59 7.23
C ASP A 11 -3.59 -8.98 8.63
N GLU A 12 -2.96 -9.95 9.31
CA GLU A 12 -3.43 -10.48 10.61
C GLU A 12 -3.56 -9.39 11.68
N GLY A 13 -2.92 -8.23 11.48
CA GLY A 13 -3.13 -7.02 12.26
C GLY A 13 -4.49 -6.35 12.10
N THR A 14 -5.43 -6.89 11.31
CA THR A 14 -6.75 -6.28 10.99
C THR A 14 -7.97 -7.12 11.39
N THR A 15 -7.81 -8.38 11.83
CA THR A 15 -8.93 -9.33 11.93
C THR A 15 -9.05 -10.14 13.24
N GLN A 16 -8.23 -9.93 14.28
CA GLN A 16 -8.40 -10.65 15.56
C GLN A 16 -8.41 -9.76 16.82
N PRO A 17 -9.24 -10.08 17.84
CA PRO A 17 -9.08 -9.52 19.18
C PRO A 17 -7.78 -10.06 19.78
N GLN A 18 -6.84 -9.17 20.09
CA GLN A 18 -5.51 -9.53 20.55
C GLN A 18 -5.54 -10.15 21.96
N SER A 19 -5.26 -11.45 22.06
CA SER A 19 -4.66 -12.01 23.26
C SER A 19 -3.14 -11.84 23.19
N GLY A 20 -2.59 -10.88 23.94
CA GLY A 20 -1.16 -10.80 24.28
C GLY A 20 -0.22 -10.30 23.18
N VAL A 21 0.31 -9.08 23.39
CA VAL A 21 1.44 -8.46 22.68
C VAL A 21 1.31 -8.40 21.15
N ALA A 22 0.91 -7.23 20.63
CA ALA A 22 0.99 -6.90 19.22
C ALA A 22 2.42 -7.07 18.70
N LYS A 23 2.74 -8.24 18.12
CA LYS A 23 4.00 -8.43 17.38
C LYS A 23 3.89 -7.67 16.05
N SER A 24 4.34 -6.43 16.08
CA SER A 24 4.59 -5.63 14.89
C SER A 24 5.53 -6.39 13.94
N ARG A 25 5.01 -6.76 12.77
CA ARG A 25 5.67 -7.57 11.74
C ARG A 25 6.39 -6.68 10.71
N ASN A 26 7.47 -7.18 10.10
CA ASN A 26 8.28 -6.46 9.11
C ASN A 26 7.81 -6.78 7.68
N SER A 27 8.19 -5.95 6.69
CA SER A 27 7.78 -6.11 5.28
C SER A 27 8.05 -7.52 4.73
N TYR A 28 9.14 -8.16 5.17
CA TYR A 28 9.51 -9.53 4.78
C TYR A 28 8.51 -10.60 5.25
N THR A 29 7.94 -10.45 6.45
CA THR A 29 6.90 -11.39 6.92
C THR A 29 5.64 -11.32 6.06
N HIS A 30 5.22 -10.12 5.62
CA HIS A 30 4.06 -9.99 4.72
C HIS A 30 4.32 -10.58 3.32
N VAL A 31 5.53 -10.40 2.79
CA VAL A 31 5.94 -11.04 1.51
C VAL A 31 5.81 -12.56 1.60
N ARG A 32 6.27 -13.15 2.71
CA ARG A 32 6.17 -14.59 2.94
C ARG A 32 4.73 -15.07 3.05
N ASP A 33 3.87 -14.31 3.72
CA ASP A 33 2.45 -14.65 3.87
C ASP A 33 1.73 -14.64 2.51
N ILE A 34 2.03 -13.65 1.66
CA ILE A 34 1.54 -13.62 0.28
C ILE A 34 2.05 -14.83 -0.51
N ALA A 35 3.35 -15.11 -0.44
CA ALA A 35 3.95 -16.25 -1.15
C ALA A 35 3.29 -17.58 -0.73
N ASN A 36 3.13 -17.79 0.58
CA ASN A 36 2.46 -18.97 1.13
C ASN A 36 1.01 -19.06 0.66
N PHE A 37 0.26 -17.96 0.70
CA PHE A 37 -1.13 -17.94 0.25
C PHE A 37 -1.24 -18.30 -1.23
N VAL A 38 -0.44 -17.66 -2.08
CA VAL A 38 -0.43 -17.93 -3.52
C VAL A 38 -0.09 -19.39 -3.79
N HIS A 39 0.93 -19.93 -3.11
CA HIS A 39 1.34 -21.32 -3.28
C HIS A 39 0.23 -22.33 -2.94
N HIS A 40 -0.53 -22.08 -1.87
CA HIS A 40 -1.49 -23.07 -1.35
C HIS A 40 -2.93 -22.88 -1.85
N LYS A 41 -3.30 -21.67 -2.29
CA LYS A 41 -4.70 -21.31 -2.58
C LYS A 41 -4.95 -20.86 -4.01
N VAL A 42 -3.90 -20.55 -4.77
CA VAL A 42 -4.02 -20.02 -6.13
C VAL A 42 -3.45 -21.02 -7.13
N GLN A 43 -4.29 -21.43 -8.08
CA GLN A 43 -3.96 -22.52 -9.03
C GLN A 43 -3.11 -22.07 -10.23
N SER A 44 -3.14 -20.78 -10.57
CA SER A 44 -2.43 -20.19 -11.72
C SER A 44 -1.70 -18.92 -11.31
N PRO A 45 -0.62 -18.52 -12.01
CA PRO A 45 0.11 -17.28 -11.71
C PRO A 45 -0.84 -16.07 -11.56
N PRO A 46 -0.94 -15.45 -10.37
CA PRO A 46 -1.89 -14.37 -10.16
C PRO A 46 -1.36 -13.02 -10.63
N ILE A 47 -2.28 -12.07 -10.79
CA ILE A 47 -1.96 -10.65 -10.81
C ILE A 47 -2.09 -10.13 -9.39
N LEU A 48 -1.01 -9.61 -8.80
CA LEU A 48 -1.10 -8.96 -7.49
C LEU A 48 -1.56 -7.52 -7.65
N ASN A 49 -2.54 -7.09 -6.86
CA ASN A 49 -3.04 -5.72 -6.87
C ASN A 49 -2.93 -5.15 -5.44
N ALA A 50 -2.30 -3.98 -5.31
CA ALA A 50 -2.27 -3.26 -4.05
C ALA A 50 -2.49 -1.76 -4.24
N HIS A 51 -2.91 -1.14 -3.15
CA HIS A 51 -3.24 0.27 -3.07
C HIS A 51 -2.42 0.96 -1.97
N SER A 52 -1.95 2.18 -2.22
CA SER A 52 -1.28 3.02 -1.22
C SER A 52 -0.10 2.28 -0.56
N PHE A 53 -0.03 2.27 0.76
CA PHE A 53 1.03 1.59 1.53
C PHE A 53 1.15 0.09 1.24
N GLY A 54 0.04 -0.58 0.89
CA GLY A 54 0.07 -2.01 0.56
C GLY A 54 0.95 -2.32 -0.65
N VAL A 55 1.21 -1.32 -1.51
CA VAL A 55 2.09 -1.48 -2.67
C VAL A 55 3.52 -1.80 -2.25
N LEU A 56 4.05 -1.22 -1.16
CA LEU A 56 5.41 -1.50 -0.73
C LEU A 56 5.64 -3.00 -0.50
N ILE A 57 4.64 -3.72 0.01
CA ILE A 57 4.71 -5.18 0.20
C ILE A 57 4.90 -5.89 -1.15
N ILE A 58 4.14 -5.50 -2.19
CA ILE A 58 4.30 -6.04 -3.55
C ILE A 58 5.67 -5.65 -4.11
N GLN A 59 6.15 -4.42 -3.89
CA GLN A 59 7.47 -4.01 -4.38
C GLN A 59 8.60 -4.86 -3.78
N TYR A 60 8.56 -5.17 -2.47
CA TYR A 60 9.49 -6.12 -1.85
C TYR A 60 9.33 -7.53 -2.40
N TYR A 61 8.10 -7.98 -2.66
CA TYR A 61 7.85 -9.28 -3.27
C TYR A 61 8.54 -9.38 -4.63
N ILE A 62 8.33 -8.40 -5.52
CA ILE A 62 8.93 -8.36 -6.85
C ILE A 62 10.46 -8.27 -6.76
N SER A 63 10.99 -7.42 -5.88
CA SER A 63 12.43 -7.31 -5.66
C SER A 63 13.07 -8.63 -5.23
N SER A 64 12.37 -9.42 -4.40
CA SER A 64 12.82 -10.77 -4.01
C SER A 64 12.73 -11.80 -5.14
N LEU A 65 11.98 -11.55 -6.22
CA LEU A 65 11.97 -12.40 -7.43
C LEU A 65 13.18 -12.14 -8.34
N GLY A 66 13.61 -10.88 -8.47
CA GLY A 66 14.70 -10.48 -9.36
C GLY A 66 16.10 -10.59 -8.73
N SER A 67 16.20 -10.60 -7.40
CA SER A 67 17.47 -10.70 -6.69
C SER A 67 17.95 -12.15 -6.56
N ASN A 68 19.14 -12.46 -7.07
CA ASN A 68 19.81 -13.77 -6.91
C ASN A 68 20.25 -14.11 -5.46
N ASN A 69 19.76 -13.40 -4.43
CA ASN A 69 20.20 -13.55 -3.04
C ASN A 69 19.10 -14.07 -2.09
N LEU A 70 19.46 -15.19 -1.44
CA LEU A 70 19.05 -15.78 -0.15
C LEU A 70 17.57 -16.09 0.18
N ILE A 71 16.58 -15.46 -0.44
CA ILE A 71 15.18 -15.94 -0.36
C ILE A 71 14.91 -16.77 -1.61
N GLN A 72 15.51 -17.96 -1.62
CA GLN A 72 15.44 -18.98 -2.67
C GLN A 72 14.08 -18.99 -3.38
N ASN A 73 14.07 -18.83 -4.72
CA ASN A 73 13.34 -19.56 -5.79
C ASN A 73 11.98 -20.24 -5.48
N THR A 74 11.28 -19.87 -4.42
CA THR A 74 10.10 -20.53 -3.87
C THR A 74 8.87 -19.63 -3.91
N ASN A 75 9.07 -18.33 -4.14
CA ASN A 75 7.98 -17.41 -4.39
C ASN A 75 7.27 -17.83 -5.70
N PRO A 76 5.94 -18.04 -5.64
CA PRO A 76 5.18 -18.39 -6.83
C PRO A 76 5.36 -17.39 -7.97
N LYS A 77 5.38 -17.89 -9.21
CA LYS A 77 5.39 -17.03 -10.39
C LYS A 77 4.15 -16.13 -10.39
N LEU A 78 4.36 -14.86 -10.71
CA LEU A 78 3.28 -13.90 -10.92
C LEU A 78 3.03 -13.71 -12.41
N ARG A 79 1.77 -13.42 -12.76
CA ARG A 79 1.43 -13.00 -14.14
C ARG A 79 1.69 -11.52 -14.36
N GLY A 80 1.57 -10.71 -13.30
CA GLY A 80 1.70 -9.27 -13.35
C GLY A 80 1.50 -8.64 -11.98
N ALA A 81 1.69 -7.33 -11.89
CA ALA A 81 1.34 -6.54 -10.71
C ALA A 81 0.65 -5.23 -11.10
N ILE A 82 -0.34 -4.82 -10.31
CA ILE A 82 -1.03 -3.54 -10.44
C ILE A 82 -0.79 -2.73 -9.16
N LEU A 83 -0.16 -1.58 -9.31
CA LEU A 83 0.24 -0.69 -8.23
C LEU A 83 -0.63 0.57 -8.28
N VAL A 84 -1.61 0.68 -7.39
CA VAL A 84 -2.60 1.77 -7.41
C VAL A 84 -2.27 2.81 -6.35
N CYS A 85 -2.16 4.08 -6.74
CA CYS A 85 -1.80 5.20 -5.86
C CYS A 85 -0.59 4.85 -4.98
N SER A 86 0.49 4.40 -5.62
CA SER A 86 1.64 3.80 -4.94
C SER A 86 2.49 4.81 -4.18
N VAL A 87 3.03 4.38 -3.04
CA VAL A 87 4.22 4.99 -2.43
C VAL A 87 5.45 4.66 -3.29
N PRO A 88 6.35 5.62 -3.60
CA PRO A 88 7.53 5.32 -4.40
C PRO A 88 8.52 4.37 -3.70
N PRO A 89 9.34 3.62 -4.46
CA PRO A 89 10.34 2.69 -3.92
C PRO A 89 11.36 3.35 -3.00
N SER A 90 11.71 4.63 -3.24
CA SER A 90 12.58 5.42 -2.37
C SER A 90 11.95 5.75 -1.00
N GLY A 91 10.63 5.62 -0.90
CA GLY A 91 9.84 5.93 0.29
C GLY A 91 9.17 7.30 0.26
N ASN A 92 8.42 7.60 1.32
CA ASN A 92 7.53 8.76 1.35
C ASN A 92 8.21 10.12 1.64
N SER A 93 9.50 10.15 1.95
CA SER A 93 10.18 11.37 2.41
C SER A 93 10.22 12.47 1.33
N GLY A 94 10.54 12.10 0.09
CA GLY A 94 10.52 13.03 -1.05
C GLY A 94 9.12 13.56 -1.33
N LEU A 95 8.11 12.68 -1.27
CA LEU A 95 6.70 13.04 -1.45
C LEU A 95 6.23 14.03 -0.36
N VAL A 96 6.48 13.72 0.92
CA VAL A 96 6.12 14.60 2.05
C VAL A 96 6.81 15.96 1.91
N TRP A 97 8.09 15.98 1.53
CA TRP A 97 8.82 17.22 1.29
C TRP A 97 8.18 18.05 0.16
N ARG A 98 7.91 17.44 -1.00
CA ARG A 98 7.23 18.13 -2.11
C ARG A 98 5.89 18.72 -1.68
N TYR A 99 5.08 17.98 -0.92
CA TYR A 99 3.80 18.50 -0.43
C TYR A 99 3.95 19.63 0.59
N LEU A 100 4.91 19.54 1.52
CA LEU A 100 5.16 20.60 2.50
C LEU A 100 5.53 21.93 1.82
N PHE A 101 6.33 21.91 0.75
CA PHE A 101 6.78 23.12 0.07
C PHE A 101 5.83 23.61 -1.03
N THR A 102 5.11 22.73 -1.71
CA THR A 102 4.23 23.12 -2.83
C THR A 102 2.78 23.34 -2.44
N LYS A 103 2.29 22.65 -1.38
CA LYS A 103 0.88 22.69 -0.93
C LYS A 103 0.78 22.62 0.60
N PRO A 104 1.27 23.64 1.34
CA PRO A 104 1.35 23.60 2.80
C PRO A 104 0.00 23.40 3.49
N ILE A 105 -1.09 23.93 2.93
CA ILE A 105 -2.46 23.73 3.46
C ILE A 105 -2.88 22.26 3.30
N ALA A 106 -2.59 21.63 2.16
CA ALA A 106 -2.90 20.22 1.94
C ALA A 106 -2.05 19.33 2.86
N ALA A 107 -0.76 19.64 3.00
CA ALA A 107 0.12 18.93 3.92
C ALA A 107 -0.37 19.01 5.37
N PHE A 108 -0.75 20.22 5.84
CA PHE A 108 -1.33 20.41 7.17
C PHE A 108 -2.61 19.58 7.35
N LYS A 109 -3.53 19.61 6.38
CA LYS A 109 -4.76 18.82 6.43
C LYS A 109 -4.50 17.32 6.45
N VAL A 110 -3.57 16.82 5.61
CA VAL A 110 -3.15 15.42 5.62
C VAL A 110 -2.54 15.04 6.97
N THR A 111 -1.67 15.89 7.54
CA THR A 111 -1.08 15.67 8.86
C THR A 111 -2.15 15.64 9.96
N CYS A 112 -3.06 16.61 10.01
CA CYS A 112 -4.16 16.60 10.98
C CYS A 112 -5.08 15.39 10.79
N SER A 113 -5.40 15.06 9.55
CA SER A 113 -6.24 13.92 9.22
C SER A 113 -5.61 12.61 9.69
N LEU A 114 -4.37 12.34 9.29
CA LEU A 114 -3.67 11.06 9.52
C LEU A 114 -3.01 10.97 10.89
N ALA A 115 -2.16 11.94 11.26
CA ALA A 115 -1.35 11.88 12.48
C ALA A 115 -2.18 12.17 13.74
N VAL A 116 -3.10 13.13 13.66
CA VAL A 116 -4.04 13.45 14.76
C VAL A 116 -5.32 12.60 14.68
N LYS A 117 -5.43 11.72 13.66
CA LYS A 117 -6.61 10.87 13.40
C LYS A 117 -7.91 11.67 13.28
N ALA A 118 -7.84 12.94 12.87
CA ALA A 118 -9.02 13.80 12.75
C ALA A 118 -10.02 13.29 11.68
N PHE A 119 -9.59 12.43 10.76
CA PHE A 119 -10.51 11.73 9.84
C PHE A 119 -11.57 10.93 10.58
N GLN A 120 -11.31 10.51 11.81
CA GLN A 120 -12.26 9.77 12.61
C GLN A 120 -13.39 10.70 13.07
N THR A 121 -13.08 11.86 13.59
CA THR A 121 -14.11 12.71 14.20
C THR A 121 -14.75 13.68 13.21
N SER A 122 -14.10 13.99 12.09
CA SER A 122 -14.57 14.97 11.10
C SER A 122 -14.92 14.33 9.76
N LEU A 123 -16.20 14.34 9.41
CA LEU A 123 -16.68 13.85 8.12
C LEU A 123 -16.13 14.66 6.93
N PRO A 124 -16.06 16.00 6.96
CA PRO A 124 -15.43 16.78 5.89
C PRO A 124 -13.96 16.45 5.69
N LEU A 125 -13.18 16.30 6.77
CA LEU A 125 -11.76 15.91 6.66
C LEU A 125 -11.61 14.47 6.17
N CYS A 126 -12.50 13.56 6.58
CA CYS A 126 -12.50 12.18 6.08
C CYS A 126 -12.78 12.14 4.57
N ARG A 127 -13.81 12.86 4.11
CA ARG A 127 -14.12 12.98 2.68
C ARG A 127 -12.95 13.57 1.93
N GLU A 128 -12.48 14.74 2.39
CA GLU A 128 -11.38 15.42 1.75
C GLU A 128 -10.20 14.46 1.63
N THR A 129 -9.80 13.76 2.70
CA THR A 129 -8.61 12.88 2.72
C THR A 129 -8.71 11.63 1.84
N PHE A 130 -9.87 10.96 1.78
CA PHE A 130 -9.94 9.60 1.26
C PHE A 130 -10.98 9.36 0.16
N PHE A 131 -11.88 10.30 -0.09
CA PHE A 131 -13.03 10.07 -0.95
C PHE A 131 -13.19 11.20 -1.98
N SER A 132 -14.00 10.98 -3.01
CA SER A 132 -14.30 12.05 -3.97
C SER A 132 -15.11 13.15 -3.30
N ALA A 133 -14.95 14.38 -3.78
CA ALA A 133 -15.73 15.53 -3.33
C ALA A 133 -17.25 15.34 -3.52
N THR A 134 -17.65 14.52 -4.49
CA THR A 134 -19.06 14.25 -4.83
C THR A 134 -19.64 13.03 -4.10
N MET A 135 -18.87 12.34 -3.26
CA MET A 135 -19.36 11.18 -2.54
C MET A 135 -20.33 11.61 -1.42
N GLU A 136 -21.52 11.01 -1.43
CA GLU A 136 -22.60 11.32 -0.49
C GLU A 136 -22.20 11.10 0.97
N ASP A 137 -22.64 12.00 1.85
CA ASP A 137 -22.33 12.02 3.28
C ASP A 137 -22.58 10.67 3.97
N HIS A 138 -23.68 10.01 3.64
CA HIS A 138 -24.05 8.75 4.27
C HIS A 138 -23.08 7.60 3.88
N ILE A 139 -22.55 7.62 2.66
CA ILE A 139 -21.54 6.66 2.20
C ILE A 139 -20.19 6.96 2.87
N VAL A 140 -19.77 8.23 2.90
CA VAL A 140 -18.53 8.64 3.58
C VAL A 140 -18.60 8.27 5.06
N LYS A 141 -19.73 8.49 5.73
CA LYS A 141 -19.92 8.16 7.14
C LYS A 141 -19.79 6.67 7.40
N ARG A 142 -20.43 5.84 6.56
CA ARG A 142 -20.29 4.38 6.64
C ARG A 142 -18.84 3.94 6.54
N TYR A 143 -18.08 4.46 5.58
CA TYR A 143 -16.67 4.10 5.45
C TYR A 143 -15.80 4.69 6.57
N GLN A 144 -16.10 5.89 7.05
CA GLN A 144 -15.44 6.49 8.20
C GLN A 144 -15.59 5.59 9.45
N GLU A 145 -16.76 4.99 9.67
CA GLU A 145 -17.00 4.04 10.76
C GLU A 145 -16.14 2.77 10.61
N LEU A 146 -16.08 2.18 9.42
CA LEU A 146 -15.19 1.04 9.14
C LEU A 146 -13.71 1.40 9.32
N MET A 147 -13.31 2.61 8.92
CA MET A 147 -11.94 3.12 9.12
C MET A 147 -11.63 3.35 10.61
N LYS A 148 -12.59 3.81 11.42
CA LYS A 148 -12.43 3.91 12.87
C LYS A 148 -12.22 2.56 13.52
N GLU A 149 -13.05 1.57 13.16
CA GLU A 149 -12.97 0.22 13.72
C GLU A 149 -11.63 -0.44 13.40
N SER A 150 -11.19 -0.34 12.15
CA SER A 150 -9.86 -0.85 11.72
C SER A 150 -8.68 -0.10 12.35
N SER A 151 -8.85 1.17 12.77
CA SER A 151 -7.79 2.00 13.38
C SER A 151 -7.51 1.78 14.87
N ARG A 152 -8.31 0.94 15.54
CA ARG A 152 -8.03 0.47 16.92
C ARG A 152 -6.77 -0.40 16.97
N LEU A 153 -6.45 -1.04 15.86
CA LEU A 153 -5.19 -1.72 15.62
C LEU A 153 -4.22 -0.65 15.10
N SER A 154 -3.01 -0.57 15.66
CA SER A 154 -2.02 0.47 15.32
C SER A 154 -1.87 0.54 13.79
N PHE A 155 -2.56 1.52 13.20
CA PHE A 155 -2.62 1.71 11.76
C PHE A 155 -1.18 1.88 11.31
N PHE A 156 -0.63 0.87 10.65
CA PHE A 156 0.70 0.83 10.03
C PHE A 156 1.79 1.62 10.79
N ASP A 157 2.75 0.93 11.42
CA ASP A 157 3.91 1.61 12.00
C ASP A 157 4.76 2.23 10.88
N LEU A 158 4.38 3.44 10.46
CA LEU A 158 5.00 4.21 9.38
C LEU A 158 6.49 4.41 9.65
N ARG A 159 6.91 4.44 10.92
CA ARG A 159 8.33 4.53 11.27
C ARG A 159 9.07 3.26 10.89
N LYS A 160 8.50 2.08 11.15
CA LYS A 160 9.12 0.80 10.76
C LYS A 160 9.04 0.54 9.26
N LEU A 161 7.96 0.95 8.61
CA LEU A 161 7.82 0.88 7.16
C LEU A 161 8.86 1.79 6.48
N ASN A 162 9.01 3.04 6.95
CA ASN A 162 10.06 3.96 6.50
C ASN A 162 11.46 3.44 6.81
N ALA A 163 11.68 2.77 7.95
CA ALA A 163 12.98 2.18 8.28
C ALA A 163 13.36 1.01 7.35
N SER A 164 12.39 0.43 6.64
CA SER A 164 12.66 -0.64 5.66
C SER A 164 13.00 -0.08 4.28
N LEU A 165 12.68 1.19 4.00
CA LEU A 165 12.92 1.87 2.73
C LEU A 165 14.40 2.31 2.61
N PRO A 166 14.96 2.42 1.39
CA PRO A 166 14.32 2.19 0.09
C PRO A 166 14.11 0.69 -0.22
N VAL A 167 13.15 0.40 -1.09
CA VAL A 167 12.97 -0.95 -1.64
C VAL A 167 14.21 -1.31 -2.48
N PRO A 168 14.81 -2.51 -2.32
CA PRO A 168 15.96 -2.91 -3.12
C PRO A 168 15.61 -2.98 -4.61
N SER A 169 16.52 -2.52 -5.48
CA SER A 169 16.36 -2.59 -6.93
C SER A 169 16.04 -4.01 -7.41
N ALA A 170 15.20 -4.12 -8.43
CA ALA A 170 14.78 -5.39 -9.02
C ALA A 170 15.24 -5.49 -10.49
N PRO A 171 16.56 -5.48 -10.77
CA PRO A 171 17.06 -5.53 -12.15
C PRO A 171 16.57 -6.81 -12.84
N ASN A 172 16.10 -6.70 -14.08
CA ASN A 172 15.42 -7.78 -14.82
C ASN A 172 14.12 -8.26 -14.15
N CYS A 173 13.27 -7.32 -13.72
CA CYS A 173 11.96 -7.62 -13.13
C CYS A 173 11.18 -8.63 -14.02
N PRO A 174 10.88 -9.85 -13.53
CA PRO A 174 10.27 -10.90 -14.36
C PRO A 174 8.75 -10.74 -14.50
N VAL A 175 8.20 -9.59 -14.10
CA VAL A 175 6.76 -9.35 -13.93
C VAL A 175 6.36 -8.07 -14.65
N ASP A 176 5.29 -8.13 -15.44
CA ASP A 176 4.68 -6.94 -16.05
C ASP A 176 4.02 -6.08 -14.95
N VAL A 177 4.47 -4.84 -14.79
CA VAL A 177 3.97 -3.92 -13.75
C VAL A 177 3.17 -2.78 -14.37
N LEU A 178 1.94 -2.60 -13.92
CA LEU A 178 1.08 -1.47 -14.24
C LEU A 178 0.98 -0.53 -13.03
N VAL A 179 1.42 0.72 -13.19
CA VAL A 179 1.26 1.77 -12.17
C VAL A 179 0.06 2.65 -12.52
N LEU A 180 -0.90 2.75 -11.60
CA LEU A 180 -2.12 3.54 -11.74
C LEU A 180 -2.18 4.63 -10.67
N GLY A 181 -2.54 5.84 -11.07
CA GLY A 181 -2.83 6.94 -10.17
C GLY A 181 -4.26 7.42 -10.29
N ALA A 182 -4.70 8.19 -9.30
CA ALA A 182 -5.93 8.97 -9.40
C ALA A 182 -5.57 10.46 -9.52
N LYS A 183 -6.15 11.14 -10.53
CA LYS A 183 -5.85 12.55 -10.85
C LYS A 183 -6.05 13.51 -9.66
N ASN A 184 -7.01 13.18 -8.80
CA ASN A 184 -7.39 14.00 -7.64
C ASN A 184 -6.87 13.42 -6.32
N ASP A 185 -5.99 12.42 -6.36
CA ASP A 185 -5.27 11.97 -5.19
C ASP A 185 -4.24 13.04 -4.80
N PHE A 186 -4.34 13.54 -3.58
CA PHE A 186 -3.39 14.51 -3.03
C PHE A 186 -2.55 13.93 -1.90
N ILE A 187 -2.72 12.64 -1.60
CA ILE A 187 -1.79 11.90 -0.75
C ILE A 187 -0.63 11.41 -1.62
N VAL A 188 -0.91 10.93 -2.83
CA VAL A 188 0.11 10.45 -3.78
C VAL A 188 0.19 11.34 -5.02
N ASP A 189 1.35 11.94 -5.27
CA ASP A 189 1.55 12.83 -6.41
C ASP A 189 1.98 12.09 -7.69
N ALA A 190 1.82 12.76 -8.83
CA ALA A 190 2.20 12.22 -10.13
C ALA A 190 3.71 11.92 -10.25
N GLU A 191 4.54 12.66 -9.51
CA GLU A 191 5.99 12.47 -9.53
C GLU A 191 6.39 11.16 -8.83
N GLY A 192 5.80 10.84 -7.66
CA GLY A 192 6.01 9.55 -6.99
C GLY A 192 5.50 8.36 -7.81
N LEU A 193 4.40 8.53 -8.55
CA LEU A 193 3.92 7.52 -9.49
C LEU A 193 4.89 7.31 -10.67
N ASN A 194 5.42 8.39 -11.24
CA ASN A 194 6.41 8.32 -12.32
C ASN A 194 7.72 7.68 -11.86
N GLU A 195 8.16 7.98 -10.64
CA GLU A 195 9.32 7.34 -10.02
C GLU A 195 9.08 5.83 -9.85
N THR A 196 7.91 5.43 -9.35
CA THR A 196 7.53 4.02 -9.22
C THR A 196 7.51 3.32 -10.58
N ALA A 197 6.97 3.97 -11.61
CA ALA A 197 6.92 3.41 -12.96
C ALA A 197 8.32 3.19 -13.54
N LYS A 198 9.20 4.18 -13.43
CA LYS A 198 10.60 4.10 -13.91
C LYS A 198 11.39 2.99 -13.24
N PHE A 199 11.16 2.75 -11.95
CA PHE A 199 11.83 1.69 -11.20
C PHE A 199 11.64 0.28 -11.80
N TYR A 200 10.58 0.05 -12.58
CA TYR A 200 10.30 -1.23 -13.23
C TYR A 200 10.54 -1.23 -14.76
N MET A 201 11.10 -0.14 -15.31
CA MET A 201 11.40 -0.02 -16.75
C MET A 201 12.86 -0.38 -17.09
N ASP A 202 13.74 -0.47 -16.09
CA ASP A 202 15.18 -0.76 -16.20
C ASP A 202 15.49 -2.24 -15.83
#